data_AF-A0A7S2A6F8-F1
#
_entry.id   AF-A0A7S2A6F8-F1
#
_cell.length_a   1.000
_cell.length_b   1.000
_cell.length_c   1.000
_cell.angle_alpha   90.00
_cell.angle_beta   90.00
_cell.angle_gamma   90.00
#
_symmetry.space_group_name_H-M   'P 1'
#
loop_
_entity.id
_entity.type
_entity.pdbx_description
1 polymer ?
#
loop_
_entity_poly.entity_id
_entity_poly.type
_entity_poly.pdbx_seq_one_letter_code
_entity_poly.pdbx_strand_id
1 'polypeptide(L)'
;QEGHAMDERLEIVQKPYGNFVNVDTTTPLGLKRAKTLGLAPSRIADVIFTPYIHESTILFDPDHRGRFFTLLRDPVSRIQSLYYFRRMNNGLGEMTLEEFVRGSGENWMVRTLTNSMTGSLNVARLNVAKEILRRKFLVGLFDEKTETLRRIEAYFGWKFPSPVAQNCKNQLYYFEWHSRNPHPELKSDDPLTLTIQRMNRYDMELYEYAVQLFQDQEKMFW
;
A
#
# COMPACT_ATOMS: atom_id res chain seq x y z
N GLN A 1 -11.98 -12.72 6.97
CA GLN A 1 -11.95 -13.79 5.97
C GLN A 1 -13.33 -14.42 5.94
N GLU A 2 -14.16 -14.01 4.99
CA GLU A 2 -15.48 -14.57 4.78
C GLU A 2 -15.33 -15.79 3.86
N GLY A 3 -15.48 -17.02 4.38
CA GLY A 3 -16.00 -18.23 3.70
C GLY A 3 -15.45 -18.74 2.35
N HIS A 4 -14.72 -17.97 1.55
CA HIS A 4 -14.47 -18.24 0.13
C HIS A 4 -13.19 -19.05 -0.14
N ALA A 5 -12.59 -19.65 0.89
CA ALA A 5 -11.37 -20.42 0.76
C ALA A 5 -11.55 -21.71 -0.07
N MET A 6 -12.79 -22.23 -0.10
CA MET A 6 -13.15 -23.47 -0.78
C MET A 6 -13.75 -23.26 -2.18
N ASP A 7 -13.95 -22.01 -2.62
CA ASP A 7 -14.55 -21.76 -3.92
C ASP A 7 -13.63 -22.28 -5.04
N GLU A 8 -14.20 -22.95 -6.04
CA GLU A 8 -13.43 -23.59 -7.12
C GLU A 8 -13.21 -22.68 -8.33
N ARG A 9 -13.90 -21.54 -8.38
CA ARG A 9 -13.83 -20.58 -9.48
C ARG A 9 -13.87 -19.13 -8.99
N LEU A 10 -13.36 -18.23 -9.82
CA LEU A 10 -13.39 -16.79 -9.56
C LEU A 10 -14.78 -16.23 -9.83
N GLU A 11 -15.30 -15.49 -8.86
CA GLU A 11 -16.59 -14.83 -8.94
C GLU A 11 -16.52 -13.42 -8.35
N ILE A 12 -17.40 -12.55 -8.85
CA ILE A 12 -17.62 -11.23 -8.27
C ILE A 12 -18.57 -11.38 -7.08
N VAL A 13 -18.10 -11.01 -5.90
CA VAL A 13 -18.87 -10.88 -4.68
C VAL A 13 -19.26 -9.42 -4.52
N GLN A 14 -20.56 -9.14 -4.55
CA GLN A 14 -21.08 -7.80 -4.31
C GLN A 14 -21.16 -7.52 -2.82
N LYS A 15 -20.61 -6.38 -2.40
CA LYS A 15 -20.70 -5.84 -1.04
C LYS A 15 -21.33 -4.44 -1.08
N PRO A 16 -21.89 -3.93 0.03
CA PRO A 16 -22.47 -2.59 0.07
C PRO A 16 -21.53 -1.48 -0.40
N TYR A 17 -20.22 -1.69 -0.25
CA TYR A 17 -19.16 -0.73 -0.56
C TYR A 17 -18.36 -1.06 -1.83
N GLY A 18 -18.75 -2.08 -2.60
CA GLY A 18 -18.10 -2.38 -3.88
C GLY A 18 -18.15 -3.83 -4.31
N ASN A 19 -17.56 -4.10 -5.48
CA ASN A 19 -17.42 -5.44 -6.04
C ASN A 19 -16.01 -5.97 -5.75
N PHE A 20 -15.94 -7.21 -5.28
CA PHE A 20 -14.69 -7.88 -4.95
C PHE A 20 -14.62 -9.22 -5.65
N VAL A 21 -13.42 -9.71 -5.88
CA VAL A 21 -13.23 -11.09 -6.36
C VAL A 21 -13.02 -12.00 -5.16
N ASN A 22 -13.62 -13.19 -5.16
CA ASN A 22 -13.56 -14.19 -4.09
C ASN A 22 -12.18 -14.88 -3.93
N VAL A 23 -11.10 -14.09 -3.97
CA VAL A 23 -9.74 -14.55 -3.72
C VAL A 23 -8.93 -13.54 -2.92
N ASP A 24 -8.34 -14.01 -1.84
CA ASP A 24 -7.48 -13.21 -0.98
C ASP A 24 -6.10 -13.05 -1.65
N THR A 25 -5.70 -11.82 -1.98
CA THR A 25 -4.36 -11.52 -2.52
C THR A 25 -3.45 -10.88 -1.47
N THR A 26 -3.91 -10.82 -0.21
CA THR A 26 -3.21 -10.23 0.94
C THR A 26 -2.41 -11.26 1.73
N THR A 27 -2.29 -12.50 1.24
CA THR A 27 -1.47 -13.57 1.84
C THR A 27 -0.70 -14.35 0.76
N PRO A 28 0.46 -14.95 1.08
CA PRO A 28 1.22 -15.75 0.11
C PRO A 28 0.45 -16.99 -0.39
N LEU A 29 -0.32 -17.64 0.49
CA LEU A 29 -1.19 -18.77 0.10
C LEU A 29 -2.31 -18.31 -0.82
N GLY A 30 -2.92 -17.15 -0.51
CA GLY A 30 -3.94 -16.54 -1.34
C GLY A 30 -3.45 -16.17 -2.74
N LEU A 31 -2.24 -15.62 -2.87
CA LEU A 31 -1.61 -15.36 -4.18
C LEU A 31 -1.38 -16.64 -4.99
N LYS A 32 -0.94 -17.73 -4.35
CA LYS A 32 -0.81 -19.03 -5.03
C LYS A 32 -2.17 -19.53 -5.53
N ARG A 33 -3.22 -19.42 -4.71
CA ARG A 33 -4.59 -19.78 -5.12
C ARG A 33 -5.07 -18.91 -6.28
N ALA A 34 -4.87 -17.59 -6.21
CA ALA A 34 -5.21 -16.66 -7.29
C ALA A 34 -4.53 -17.03 -8.61
N LYS A 35 -3.27 -17.46 -8.57
CA LYS A 35 -2.58 -18.00 -9.75
C LYS A 35 -3.27 -19.25 -10.30
N THR A 36 -3.54 -20.24 -9.44
CA THR A 36 -4.19 -21.49 -9.84
C THR A 36 -5.56 -21.26 -10.47
N LEU A 37 -6.32 -20.30 -9.94
CA LEU A 37 -7.64 -19.92 -10.46
C LEU A 37 -7.58 -18.99 -11.69
N GLY A 38 -6.38 -18.61 -12.16
CA GLY A 38 -6.23 -17.78 -13.35
C GLY A 38 -6.67 -16.33 -13.16
N LEU A 39 -6.36 -15.69 -12.01
CA LEU A 39 -6.81 -14.33 -11.70
C LEU A 39 -6.47 -13.31 -12.80
N ALA A 40 -5.20 -13.19 -13.21
CA ALA A 40 -4.84 -12.23 -14.26
C ALA A 40 -5.38 -12.65 -15.65
N PRO A 41 -5.28 -13.92 -16.10
CA PRO A 41 -5.89 -14.38 -17.35
C PRO A 41 -7.40 -14.17 -17.45
N SER A 42 -8.13 -14.31 -16.33
CA SER A 42 -9.59 -14.14 -16.31
C SER A 42 -10.03 -12.70 -16.57
N ARG A 43 -9.16 -11.71 -16.32
CA ARG A 43 -9.45 -10.26 -16.40
C ARG A 43 -10.67 -9.82 -15.58
N ILE A 44 -11.04 -10.60 -14.56
CA ILE A 44 -12.19 -10.31 -13.69
C ILE A 44 -11.89 -9.20 -12.67
N ALA A 45 -10.60 -8.94 -12.39
CA ALA A 45 -10.15 -7.91 -11.47
C ALA A 45 -9.46 -6.77 -12.23
N ASP A 46 -9.92 -5.54 -11.98
CA ASP A 46 -9.24 -4.32 -12.47
C ASP A 46 -8.02 -3.95 -11.61
N VAL A 47 -8.07 -4.25 -10.31
CA VAL A 47 -7.04 -3.90 -9.32
C VAL A 47 -6.78 -5.08 -8.38
N ILE A 48 -5.50 -5.31 -8.08
CA ILE A 48 -5.05 -6.32 -7.11
C ILE A 48 -4.28 -5.60 -6.00
N PHE A 49 -4.69 -5.80 -4.74
CA PHE A 49 -4.04 -5.20 -3.57
C PHE A 49 -3.25 -6.26 -2.80
N THR A 50 -1.95 -6.04 -2.62
CA THR A 50 -1.10 -6.98 -1.89
C THR A 50 0.12 -6.29 -1.25
N PRO A 51 0.53 -6.69 -0.03
CA PRO A 51 1.80 -6.27 0.54
C PRO A 51 2.99 -7.12 0.02
N TYR A 52 2.74 -8.21 -0.71
CA TYR A 52 3.75 -9.18 -1.16
C TYR A 52 4.12 -8.95 -2.63
N ILE A 53 4.81 -7.84 -2.90
CA ILE A 53 5.09 -7.37 -4.27
C ILE A 53 5.81 -8.43 -5.10
N HIS A 54 6.83 -9.09 -4.54
CA HIS A 54 7.62 -10.10 -5.25
C HIS A 54 6.83 -11.39 -5.50
N GLU A 55 6.08 -11.86 -4.51
CA GLU A 55 5.25 -13.05 -4.63
C GLU A 55 4.09 -12.82 -5.60
N SER A 56 3.60 -11.58 -5.71
CA SER A 56 2.51 -11.24 -6.62
C SER A 56 2.89 -11.37 -8.10
N THR A 57 4.19 -11.37 -8.43
CA THR A 57 4.62 -11.48 -9.83
C THR A 57 4.22 -12.81 -10.46
N ILE A 58 3.94 -13.84 -9.66
CA ILE A 58 3.50 -15.15 -10.16
C ILE A 58 2.12 -15.09 -10.83
N LEU A 59 1.34 -14.03 -10.58
CA LEU A 59 0.03 -13.82 -11.16
C LEU A 59 0.09 -13.37 -12.62
N PHE A 60 1.22 -12.80 -13.04
CA PHE A 60 1.37 -12.13 -14.33
C PHE A 60 2.32 -12.90 -15.24
N ASP A 61 2.14 -12.73 -16.55
CA ASP A 61 2.93 -13.36 -17.60
C ASP A 61 3.10 -12.39 -18.81
N PRO A 62 3.81 -12.76 -19.89
CA PRO A 62 3.98 -11.88 -21.04
C PRO A 62 2.67 -11.39 -21.70
N ASP A 63 1.60 -12.18 -21.62
CA ASP A 63 0.29 -11.89 -22.22
C ASP A 63 -0.66 -11.18 -21.22
N HIS A 64 -0.38 -11.30 -19.92
CA HIS A 64 -1.17 -10.72 -18.82
C HIS A 64 -0.26 -9.90 -17.89
N ARG A 65 0.09 -8.68 -18.32
CA ARG A 65 1.02 -7.81 -17.59
C ARG A 65 0.29 -6.86 -16.64
N GLY A 66 0.85 -6.68 -15.44
CA GLY A 66 0.42 -5.67 -14.47
C GLY A 66 1.27 -4.40 -14.52
N ARG A 67 0.74 -3.31 -13.94
CA ARG A 67 1.49 -2.09 -13.62
C ARG A 67 1.25 -1.76 -12.15
N PHE A 68 2.31 -1.44 -11.42
CA PHE A 68 2.16 -1.08 -10.01
C PHE A 68 1.88 0.41 -9.84
N PHE A 69 1.08 0.71 -8.83
CA PHE A 69 1.03 2.01 -8.19
C PHE A 69 1.06 1.80 -6.68
N THR A 70 1.47 2.82 -5.92
CA THR A 70 1.52 2.76 -4.46
C THR A 70 1.25 4.11 -3.84
N LEU A 71 0.82 4.11 -2.58
CA LEU A 71 0.67 5.31 -1.76
C LEU A 71 1.65 5.21 -0.59
N LEU A 72 2.58 6.16 -0.52
CA LEU A 72 3.58 6.23 0.53
C LEU A 72 3.20 7.27 1.56
N ARG A 73 3.47 6.97 2.83
CA ARG A 73 3.25 7.88 3.96
C ARG A 73 4.56 8.03 4.72
N ASP A 74 4.76 9.21 5.29
CA ASP A 74 5.87 9.48 6.21
C ASP A 74 6.02 8.32 7.22
N PRO A 75 7.23 7.75 7.40
CA PRO A 75 7.41 6.55 8.23
C PRO A 75 6.99 6.72 9.69
N VAL A 76 7.15 7.91 10.28
CA VAL A 76 6.74 8.20 11.66
C VAL A 76 5.21 8.15 11.75
N SER A 77 4.55 8.91 10.88
CA SER A 77 3.10 8.99 10.77
C SER A 77 2.47 7.62 10.46
N ARG A 78 3.14 6.82 9.62
CA ARG A 78 2.72 5.45 9.27
C ARG A 78 2.73 4.53 10.49
N ILE A 79 3.81 4.51 11.27
CA ILE A 79 3.92 3.64 12.45
C ILE A 79 2.90 4.05 13.52
N GLN A 80 2.76 5.35 13.75
CA GLN A 80 1.78 5.86 14.70
C GLN A 80 0.34 5.48 14.28
N SER A 81 0.00 5.70 13.01
CA SER A 81 -1.32 5.35 12.50
C SER A 81 -1.61 3.86 12.57
N LEU A 82 -0.60 3.01 12.33
CA LEU A 82 -0.75 1.56 12.46
C LEU A 82 -0.99 1.13 13.92
N TYR A 83 -0.31 1.76 14.89
CA TYR A 83 -0.55 1.51 16.31
C TYR A 83 -2.00 1.81 16.70
N TYR A 84 -2.48 3.02 16.40
CA TYR A 84 -3.85 3.40 16.76
C TYR A 84 -4.90 2.56 16.03
N PHE A 85 -4.67 2.21 14.76
CA PHE A 85 -5.54 1.28 14.04
C PHE A 85 -5.63 -0.08 14.73
N ARG A 86 -4.50 -0.67 15.13
CA ARG A 86 -4.50 -1.97 15.81
C ARG A 86 -5.10 -1.90 17.21
N ARG A 87 -4.90 -0.78 17.93
CA ARG A 87 -5.49 -0.55 19.24
C ARG A 87 -7.02 -0.48 19.16
N MET A 88 -7.57 0.24 18.18
CA MET A 88 -9.03 0.33 17.98
C MET A 88 -9.66 -1.01 17.59
N ASN A 89 -8.94 -1.86 16.87
CA ASN A 89 -9.41 -3.20 16.49
C ASN A 89 -9.10 -4.27 17.56
N ASN A 90 -8.90 -3.87 18.81
CA ASN A 90 -8.62 -4.74 19.98
C ASN A 90 -7.39 -5.67 19.81
N GLY A 91 -6.46 -5.33 18.92
CA GLY A 91 -5.33 -6.20 18.59
C GLY A 91 -4.10 -6.05 19.50
N LEU A 92 -4.09 -5.07 20.42
CA LEU A 92 -2.89 -4.69 21.19
C LEU A 92 -3.06 -4.68 22.72
N GLY A 93 -4.28 -4.86 23.25
CA GLY A 93 -4.53 -4.75 24.69
C GLY A 93 -4.04 -3.41 25.27
N GLU A 94 -3.28 -3.49 26.37
CA GLU A 94 -2.72 -2.33 27.09
C GLU A 94 -1.33 -1.88 26.59
N MET A 95 -0.86 -2.42 25.46
CA MET A 95 0.46 -2.07 24.91
C MET A 95 0.56 -0.57 24.59
N THR A 96 1.62 0.07 25.09
CA THR A 96 1.94 1.47 24.83
C THR A 96 2.48 1.68 23.40
N LEU A 97 2.49 2.93 22.92
CA LEU A 97 3.05 3.25 21.60
C LEU A 97 4.56 2.95 21.56
N GLU A 98 5.27 3.24 22.65
CA GLU A 98 6.69 2.98 22.83
C GLU A 98 7.01 1.48 22.75
N GLU A 99 6.23 0.64 23.42
CA GLU A 99 6.35 -0.82 23.34
C GLU A 99 6.06 -1.34 21.94
N PHE A 100 5.02 -0.80 21.29
CA PHE A 100 4.68 -1.15 19.92
C PHE A 100 5.82 -0.80 18.94
N VAL A 101 6.41 0.39 19.05
CA VAL A 101 7.52 0.84 18.19
C VAL A 101 8.69 -0.12 18.29
N ARG A 102 9.07 -0.54 19.51
CA ARG A 102 10.16 -1.50 19.74
C ARG A 102 9.91 -2.85 19.04
N GLY A 103 8.65 -3.28 18.98
CA GLY A 103 8.24 -4.53 18.32
C GLY A 103 7.89 -4.42 16.82
N SER A 104 7.78 -3.21 16.28
CA SER A 104 7.24 -2.96 14.93
C SER A 104 8.20 -3.31 13.77
N GLY A 105 9.46 -3.63 14.08
CA GLY A 105 10.52 -3.82 13.10
C GLY A 105 11.05 -2.50 12.54
N GLU A 106 12.05 -2.60 11.66
CA GLU A 106 12.73 -1.45 11.08
C GLU A 106 12.75 -1.50 9.54
N ASN A 107 12.64 -0.31 8.92
CA ASN A 107 12.81 -0.09 7.48
C ASN A 107 11.92 -1.01 6.63
N TRP A 108 10.67 -1.21 7.06
CA TRP A 108 9.76 -2.20 6.48
C TRP A 108 9.56 -1.99 4.97
N MET A 109 9.50 -0.75 4.49
CA MET A 109 9.29 -0.46 3.08
C MET A 109 10.51 -0.85 2.23
N VAL A 110 11.72 -0.44 2.64
CA VAL A 110 12.96 -0.84 1.97
C VAL A 110 13.11 -2.36 1.97
N ARG A 111 12.83 -3.03 3.10
CA ARG A 111 12.90 -4.50 3.19
C ARG A 111 11.93 -5.18 2.24
N THR A 112 10.67 -4.71 2.20
CA THR A 112 9.62 -5.25 1.34
C THR A 112 9.96 -5.08 -0.14
N LEU A 113 10.36 -3.87 -0.55
CA LEU A 113 10.74 -3.58 -1.93
C LEU A 113 11.94 -4.40 -2.39
N THR A 114 12.92 -4.63 -1.51
CA THR A 114 14.17 -5.33 -1.85
C THR A 114 14.17 -6.82 -1.53
N ASN A 115 13.04 -7.37 -1.05
CA ASN A 115 12.93 -8.71 -0.52
C ASN A 115 14.03 -9.07 0.50
N SER A 116 14.40 -8.12 1.36
CA SER A 116 15.49 -8.24 2.34
C SER A 116 14.92 -8.23 3.77
N MET A 117 14.06 -9.21 4.07
CA MET A 117 13.30 -9.25 5.32
C MET A 117 14.15 -9.56 6.56
N THR A 118 15.34 -10.14 6.38
CA THR A 118 16.27 -10.49 7.47
C THR A 118 17.64 -9.84 7.27
N GLY A 119 18.45 -9.83 8.33
CA GLY A 119 19.80 -9.28 8.30
C GLY A 119 19.87 -7.75 8.24
N SER A 120 21.10 -7.24 8.21
CA SER A 120 21.39 -5.81 8.20
C SER A 120 21.12 -5.18 6.83
N LEU A 121 20.52 -3.99 6.82
CA LEU A 121 20.39 -3.15 5.62
C LEU A 121 21.58 -2.21 5.45
N ASN A 122 21.94 -1.95 4.19
CA ASN A 122 22.97 -1.01 3.80
C ASN A 122 22.46 -0.06 2.70
N VAL A 123 23.26 0.95 2.36
CA VAL A 123 22.94 1.95 1.34
C VAL A 123 22.69 1.32 -0.04
N ALA A 124 23.38 0.23 -0.38
CA ALA A 124 23.15 -0.47 -1.64
C ALA A 124 21.71 -1.02 -1.74
N ARG A 125 21.15 -1.56 -0.63
CA ARG A 125 19.75 -1.99 -0.59
C ARG A 125 18.78 -0.84 -0.72
N LEU A 126 19.04 0.29 -0.05
CA LEU A 126 18.23 1.49 -0.23
C LEU A 126 18.22 1.94 -1.70
N ASN A 127 19.37 1.97 -2.38
CA ASN A 127 19.44 2.35 -3.79
C ASN A 127 18.65 1.40 -4.70
N VAL A 128 18.65 0.10 -4.40
CA VAL A 128 17.76 -0.86 -5.09
C VAL A 128 16.29 -0.53 -4.85
N ALA A 129 15.88 -0.22 -3.62
CA ALA A 129 14.50 0.18 -3.31
C ALA A 129 14.07 1.44 -4.08
N LYS A 130 14.95 2.46 -4.12
CA LYS A 130 14.76 3.69 -4.90
C LYS A 130 14.56 3.39 -6.38
N GLU A 131 15.40 2.53 -6.97
CA GLU A 131 15.27 2.14 -8.38
C GLU A 131 14.00 1.34 -8.67
N ILE A 132 13.56 0.49 -7.74
CA ILE A 132 12.29 -0.23 -7.86
C ILE A 132 11.12 0.77 -7.88
N LEU A 133 11.07 1.72 -6.95
CA LEU A 133 10.03 2.77 -6.95
C LEU A 133 10.06 3.56 -8.27
N ARG A 134 11.23 4.09 -8.66
CA ARG A 134 11.38 4.93 -9.85
C ARG A 134 10.93 4.24 -11.13
N ARG A 135 11.24 2.95 -11.27
CA ARG A 135 11.05 2.22 -12.55
C ARG A 135 9.76 1.43 -12.63
N LYS A 136 9.16 1.05 -11.50
CA LYS A 136 8.06 0.07 -11.47
C LYS A 136 6.74 0.65 -10.96
N PHE A 137 6.76 1.76 -10.23
CA PHE A 137 5.59 2.32 -9.58
C PHE A 137 5.19 3.67 -10.17
N LEU A 138 3.90 3.87 -10.37
CA LEU A 138 3.32 5.20 -10.21
C LEU A 138 3.27 5.50 -8.71
N VAL A 139 3.98 6.54 -8.28
CA VAL A 139 4.11 6.92 -6.88
C VAL A 139 2.99 7.89 -6.54
N GLY A 140 2.30 7.59 -5.45
CA GLY A 140 1.38 8.47 -4.76
C GLY A 140 1.88 8.78 -3.36
N LEU A 141 1.48 9.92 -2.82
CA LEU A 141 1.73 10.29 -1.44
C LEU A 141 0.40 10.31 -0.69
N PHE A 142 0.42 9.77 0.53
CA PHE A 142 -0.76 9.76 1.39
C PHE A 142 -1.21 11.20 1.63
N ASP A 143 -0.33 12.10 2.05
CA ASP A 143 -0.72 13.49 2.37
C ASP A 143 -1.19 14.30 1.14
N GLU A 144 -0.78 13.90 -0.07
CA GLU A 144 -1.24 14.46 -1.35
C GLU A 144 -2.33 13.60 -2.01
N LYS A 145 -3.27 13.08 -1.21
CA LYS A 145 -4.24 12.08 -1.68
C LYS A 145 -5.05 12.50 -2.89
N THR A 146 -5.62 13.71 -2.90
CA THR A 146 -6.49 14.14 -4.00
C THR A 146 -5.72 14.11 -5.32
N GLU A 147 -4.51 14.66 -5.32
CA GLU A 147 -3.63 14.67 -6.49
C GLU A 147 -3.14 13.26 -6.85
N THR A 148 -2.83 12.44 -5.85
CA THR A 148 -2.47 11.02 -6.04
C THR A 148 -3.57 10.25 -6.75
N LEU A 149 -4.82 10.36 -6.30
CA LEU A 149 -5.94 9.66 -6.90
C LEU A 149 -6.23 10.18 -8.31
N ARG A 150 -6.14 11.50 -8.53
CA ARG A 150 -6.26 12.11 -9.87
C ARG A 150 -5.22 11.54 -10.84
N ARG A 151 -3.97 11.39 -10.41
CA ARG A 151 -2.88 10.81 -11.22
C ARG A 151 -3.11 9.33 -11.51
N ILE A 152 -3.59 8.55 -10.54
CA ILE A 152 -3.97 7.14 -10.77
C ILE A 152 -5.11 7.05 -11.78
N GLU A 153 -6.18 7.84 -11.62
CA GLU A 153 -7.31 7.90 -12.57
C GLU A 153 -6.82 8.20 -13.98
N ALA A 154 -5.99 9.23 -14.14
CA ALA A 154 -5.44 9.63 -15.43
C ALA A 154 -4.50 8.59 -16.05
N TYR A 155 -3.57 8.03 -15.27
CA TYR A 155 -2.54 7.10 -15.76
C TYR A 155 -3.14 5.77 -16.23
N PHE A 156 -4.16 5.27 -15.53
CA PHE A 156 -4.84 4.02 -15.86
C PHE A 156 -6.08 4.20 -16.74
N GLY A 157 -6.47 5.45 -17.02
CA GLY A 157 -7.65 5.76 -17.83
C GLY A 157 -8.96 5.30 -17.18
N TRP A 158 -9.03 5.31 -15.84
CA TRP A 158 -10.23 4.91 -15.12
C TRP A 158 -11.38 5.86 -15.42
N LYS A 159 -12.57 5.30 -15.65
CA LYS A 159 -13.78 6.05 -15.97
C LYS A 159 -14.86 5.73 -14.95
N PHE A 160 -15.59 6.76 -14.53
CA PHE A 160 -16.69 6.65 -13.59
C PHE A 160 -17.98 7.12 -14.29
N PRO A 161 -18.60 6.29 -15.15
CA PRO A 161 -19.67 6.74 -16.03
C PRO A 161 -21.01 6.99 -15.33
N SER A 162 -21.22 6.44 -14.12
CA SER A 162 -22.48 6.61 -13.39
C SER A 162 -22.40 7.72 -12.34
N PRO A 163 -23.52 8.40 -12.02
CA PRO A 163 -23.57 9.37 -10.93
C PRO A 163 -23.15 8.78 -9.58
N VAL A 164 -23.49 7.51 -9.33
CA VAL A 164 -23.08 6.79 -8.11
C VAL A 164 -21.57 6.63 -8.05
N ALA A 165 -20.93 6.23 -9.17
CA ALA A 165 -19.49 6.07 -9.25
C ALA A 165 -18.75 7.41 -9.12
N GLN A 166 -19.27 8.49 -9.70
CA GLN A 166 -18.73 9.84 -9.54
C GLN A 166 -18.88 10.35 -8.09
N ASN A 167 -20.02 10.07 -7.45
CA ASN A 167 -20.20 10.43 -6.05
C ASN A 167 -19.21 9.65 -5.15
N CYS A 168 -19.08 8.34 -5.34
CA CYS A 168 -18.08 7.53 -4.64
C CYS A 168 -16.65 8.06 -4.87
N LYS A 169 -16.31 8.43 -6.10
CA LYS A 169 -15.03 9.06 -6.43
C LYS A 169 -14.83 10.36 -5.66
N ASN A 170 -15.81 11.26 -5.68
CA ASN A 170 -15.73 12.55 -4.99
C ASN A 170 -15.66 12.38 -3.46
N GLN A 171 -16.43 11.43 -2.91
CA GLN A 171 -16.31 11.03 -1.51
C GLN A 171 -14.88 10.59 -1.22
N LEU A 172 -14.32 9.67 -2.01
CA LEU A 172 -12.94 9.25 -1.85
C LEU A 172 -11.97 10.43 -2.03
N TYR A 173 -12.15 11.35 -2.97
CA TYR A 173 -11.17 12.43 -3.23
C TYR A 173 -11.13 13.47 -2.12
N TYR A 174 -12.28 13.80 -1.56
CA TYR A 174 -12.44 15.01 -0.74
C TYR A 174 -12.87 14.74 0.71
N PHE A 175 -13.53 13.61 0.99
CA PHE A 175 -14.24 13.41 2.26
C PHE A 175 -13.80 12.14 3.01
N GLU A 176 -13.84 10.98 2.36
CA GLU A 176 -13.67 9.69 3.01
C GLU A 176 -12.20 9.32 3.17
N TRP A 177 -11.78 9.09 4.41
CA TRP A 177 -10.53 8.41 4.71
C TRP A 177 -10.77 7.34 5.74
N HIS A 178 -11.34 6.21 5.30
CA HIS A 178 -11.67 5.08 6.15
C HIS A 178 -10.52 4.57 7.02
N SER A 179 -9.26 4.87 6.65
CA SER A 179 -8.06 4.50 7.40
C SER A 179 -7.38 5.65 8.17
N ARG A 180 -7.92 6.88 8.15
CA ARG A 180 -7.40 8.00 8.96
C ARG A 180 -8.09 7.98 10.31
N ASN A 181 -7.61 7.11 11.19
CA ASN A 181 -8.06 7.12 12.57
C ASN A 181 -7.53 8.39 13.24
N PRO A 182 -8.39 9.26 13.78
CA PRO A 182 -7.93 10.42 14.53
C PRO A 182 -7.07 9.96 15.71
N HIS A 183 -5.86 10.47 15.78
CA HIS A 183 -4.95 10.21 16.89
C HIS A 183 -4.08 11.44 17.14
N PRO A 184 -3.55 11.62 18.37
CA PRO A 184 -2.55 12.64 18.63
C PRO A 184 -1.40 12.50 17.64
N GLU A 185 -0.81 13.59 17.17
CA GLU A 185 0.40 13.55 16.36
C GLU A 185 1.62 13.65 17.28
N LEU A 186 2.67 12.86 17.00
CA LEU A 186 3.94 13.06 17.68
C LEU A 186 4.61 14.32 17.13
N LYS A 187 5.15 15.14 18.02
CA LYS A 187 5.92 16.31 17.62
C LYS A 187 7.27 15.88 17.02
N SER A 188 7.82 16.72 16.16
CA SER A 188 9.12 16.48 15.53
C SER A 188 10.29 16.33 16.53
N ASP A 189 10.21 17.00 17.68
CA ASP A 189 11.21 16.99 18.76
C ASP A 189 10.94 15.93 19.84
N ASP A 190 9.88 15.13 19.69
CA ASP A 190 9.54 14.07 20.62
C ASP A 190 10.61 12.95 20.61
N PRO A 191 11.12 12.49 21.77
CA PRO A 191 12.11 11.41 21.83
C PRO A 191 11.70 10.12 21.10
N LEU A 192 10.40 9.81 21.08
CA LEU A 192 9.86 8.66 20.36
C LEU A 192 9.87 8.88 18.84
N THR A 193 9.57 10.10 18.36
CA THR A 193 9.75 10.48 16.95
C THR A 193 11.18 10.24 16.50
N LEU A 194 12.15 10.76 17.26
CA LEU A 194 13.58 10.59 16.96
C LEU A 194 14.01 9.12 16.98
N THR A 195 13.41 8.32 17.87
CA THR A 195 13.63 6.86 17.93
C THR A 195 13.09 6.17 16.67
N ILE A 196 11.87 6.48 16.26
CA ILE A 196 11.24 5.92 15.06
C ILE A 196 12.05 6.27 13.82
N GLN A 197 12.44 7.55 13.66
CA GLN A 197 13.27 8.02 12.55
C GLN A 197 14.61 7.27 12.49
N ARG A 198 15.28 7.08 13.64
CA ARG A 198 16.57 6.37 13.69
C ARG A 198 16.43 4.89 13.31
N MET A 199 15.41 4.21 13.84
CA MET A 199 15.13 2.81 13.49
C MET A 199 14.80 2.68 12.00
N ASN A 200 14.06 3.65 11.44
CA ASN A 200 13.57 3.63 10.07
C ASN A 200 14.34 4.55 9.13
N ARG A 201 15.64 4.79 9.40
CA ARG A 201 16.45 5.78 8.66
C ARG A 201 16.43 5.61 7.14
N TYR A 202 16.37 4.38 6.64
CA TYR A 202 16.34 4.12 5.21
C TYR A 202 14.94 4.28 4.63
N ASP A 203 13.89 3.98 5.41
CA ASP A 203 12.52 4.30 5.01
C ASP A 203 12.30 5.82 4.99
N MET A 204 12.93 6.59 5.90
CA MET A 204 12.91 8.06 5.86
C MET A 204 13.52 8.58 4.56
N GLU A 205 14.73 8.14 4.22
CA GLU A 205 15.41 8.56 2.98
C GLU A 205 14.68 8.05 1.72
N LEU A 206 14.07 6.87 1.78
CA LEU A 206 13.23 6.36 0.70
C LEU A 206 11.96 7.22 0.51
N TYR A 207 11.34 7.68 1.60
CA TYR A 207 10.15 8.53 1.54
C TYR A 207 10.49 9.91 0.97
N GLU A 208 11.59 10.54 1.39
CA GLU A 208 12.07 11.79 0.78
C GLU A 208 12.30 11.63 -0.72
N TYR A 209 12.91 10.52 -1.14
CA TYR A 209 13.07 10.23 -2.55
C TYR A 209 11.74 9.98 -3.27
N ALA A 210 10.76 9.35 -2.61
CA ALA A 210 9.42 9.18 -3.17
C ALA A 210 8.69 10.51 -3.35
N VAL A 211 8.92 11.50 -2.47
CA VAL A 211 8.40 12.87 -2.64
C VAL A 211 8.98 13.52 -3.90
N GLN A 212 10.29 13.35 -4.13
CA GLN A 212 10.93 13.82 -5.38
C GLN A 212 10.36 13.10 -6.61
N LEU A 213 10.20 11.77 -6.55
CA LEU A 213 9.58 11.02 -7.64
C LEU A 213 8.14 11.45 -7.91
N PHE A 214 7.37 11.77 -6.87
CA PHE A 214 6.02 12.28 -7.02
C PHE A 214 6.04 13.58 -7.84
N GLN A 215 6.94 14.52 -7.52
CA GLN A 215 7.10 15.74 -8.31
C GLN A 215 7.57 15.43 -9.75
N ASP A 216 8.59 14.60 -9.92
CA ASP A 216 9.14 14.25 -11.23
C ASP A 216 8.13 13.54 -12.15
N GLN A 217 7.21 12.75 -11.59
CA GLN A 217 6.17 12.03 -12.33
C GLN A 217 5.04 12.95 -12.79
N GLU A 218 4.96 14.19 -12.33
CA GLU A 218 3.97 15.16 -12.78
C GLU A 218 4.01 15.36 -14.30
N LYS A 219 5.19 15.34 -14.91
CA LYS A 219 5.39 15.45 -16.38
C LYS A 219 4.76 14.32 -17.20
N MET A 220 4.21 13.28 -16.56
CA MET A 220 3.45 12.24 -17.26
C MET A 220 2.01 12.65 -17.55
N PHE A 221 1.55 13.75 -16.94
CA PHE A 221 0.15 14.19 -16.94
C PHE A 221 -0.07 15.55 -17.61
N TRP A 222 1.00 16.17 -18.11
CA TRP A 222 1.02 17.46 -18.79
C TRP A 222 1.85 17.40 -20.07
#